data_AF-A0A2D7WJ38-F1
#
_entry.id   AF-A0A2D7WJ38-F1
#
_cell.length_a   1.000
_cell.length_b   1.000
_cell.length_c   1.000
_cell.angle_alpha   90.00
_cell.angle_beta   90.00
_cell.angle_gamma   90.00
#
_symmetry.space_group_name_H-M   'P 1'
#
loop_
_entity.id
_entity.type
_entity.pdbx_description
1 polymer ?
#
loop_
_entity_poly.entity_id
_entity_poly.type
_entity_poly.pdbx_seq_one_letter_code
_entity_poly.pdbx_strand_id
1 'polypeptide(L)'
;SKLNAEANAVNLAYSADFFADSESYDVILVADVLYDRANFPLLGEFLTRANTVLVADSRVKDFSFPGYRHLQFQRATTIPDLAESEEFSRVNVYLGEH
;
A
#
# COMPACT_ATOMS: atom_id res chain seq x y z
N SER A 1 -6.56 -13.28 -6.42
CA SER A 1 -6.45 -13.40 -4.94
C SER A 1 -7.07 -14.67 -4.36
N LYS A 2 -8.32 -15.04 -4.68
CA LYS A 2 -9.00 -16.22 -4.08
C LYS A 2 -8.23 -17.54 -4.19
N LEU A 3 -7.79 -17.94 -5.38
CA LEU A 3 -7.02 -19.17 -5.59
C LEU A 3 -5.70 -19.20 -4.80
N ASN A 4 -5.01 -18.06 -4.73
CA ASN A 4 -3.78 -17.94 -3.94
C ASN A 4 -4.07 -18.06 -2.43
N ALA A 5 -5.16 -17.45 -1.97
CA ALA A 5 -5.56 -17.54 -0.58
C ALA A 5 -5.96 -18.97 -0.19
N GLU A 6 -6.73 -19.67 -1.03
CA GLU A 6 -7.07 -21.08 -0.84
C GLU A 6 -5.81 -21.96 -0.76
N ALA A 7 -4.86 -21.76 -1.67
CA ALA A 7 -3.59 -22.51 -1.68
C ALA A 7 -2.74 -22.28 -0.43
N ASN A 8 -2.87 -21.12 0.23
CA ASN A 8 -2.12 -20.75 1.44
C ASN A 8 -2.96 -20.80 2.72
N ALA A 9 -4.19 -21.34 2.67
CA ALA A 9 -5.15 -21.37 3.77
C ALA A 9 -5.40 -19.99 4.43
N VAL A 10 -5.43 -18.94 3.62
CA VAL A 10 -5.72 -17.56 4.04
C VAL A 10 -7.21 -17.28 3.90
N ASN A 11 -7.83 -16.76 4.96
CA ASN A 11 -9.21 -16.28 4.90
C ASN A 11 -9.26 -14.90 4.24
N LEU A 12 -10.19 -14.72 3.31
CA LEU A 12 -10.43 -13.43 2.66
C LEU A 12 -11.75 -12.84 3.13
N ALA A 13 -11.69 -11.61 3.63
CA ALA A 13 -12.84 -10.74 3.81
C ALA A 13 -12.69 -9.55 2.85
N TYR A 14 -13.80 -9.05 2.36
CA TYR A 14 -13.83 -7.91 1.44
C TYR A 14 -14.71 -6.83 2.04
N SER A 15 -14.19 -5.62 2.13
CA SER A 15 -15.00 -4.44 2.36
C SER A 15 -15.23 -3.72 1.03
N ALA A 16 -16.48 -3.29 0.81
CA ALA A 16 -16.84 -2.49 -0.37
C ALA A 16 -16.41 -1.02 -0.21
N ASP A 17 -16.25 -0.56 1.04
CA ASP A 17 -15.90 0.81 1.38
C ASP A 17 -15.07 0.79 2.66
N PHE A 18 -13.84 1.31 2.55
CA PHE A 18 -12.95 1.43 3.70
C PHE A 18 -13.57 2.27 4.81
N PHE A 19 -14.45 3.23 4.51
CA PHE A 19 -15.05 4.10 5.51
C PHE A 19 -16.36 3.56 6.10
N ALA A 20 -16.85 2.40 5.65
CA ALA A 20 -18.13 1.86 6.12
C ALA A 20 -18.08 1.32 7.56
N ASP A 21 -16.89 1.06 8.09
CA ASP A 21 -16.68 0.58 9.45
C ASP A 21 -15.40 1.19 10.06
N SER A 22 -15.18 0.90 11.34
CA SER A 22 -14.04 1.36 12.12
C SER A 22 -13.19 0.18 12.66
N GLU A 23 -13.17 -0.94 11.95
CA GLU A 23 -12.38 -2.11 12.35
C GLU A 23 -10.88 -1.77 12.43
N SER A 24 -10.20 -2.24 13.46
CA SER A 24 -8.76 -2.06 13.65
C SER A 24 -7.98 -3.27 13.16
N TYR A 25 -6.85 -3.05 12.52
CA TYR A 25 -5.98 -4.09 11.97
C TYR A 25 -4.60 -4.04 12.61
N ASP A 26 -3.92 -5.18 12.69
CA ASP A 26 -2.52 -5.19 13.12
C ASP A 26 -1.62 -4.51 12.08
N VAL A 27 -1.88 -4.79 10.81
CA VAL A 27 -1.11 -4.28 9.67
C VAL A 27 -2.03 -3.92 8.50
N ILE A 28 -1.83 -2.74 7.92
CA ILE A 28 -2.39 -2.36 6.61
C ILE A 28 -1.26 -2.33 5.58
N LEU A 29 -1.50 -3.00 4.44
CA LEU A 29 -0.62 -2.95 3.27
C LEU A 29 -1.31 -2.15 2.16
N VAL A 30 -0.64 -1.11 1.66
CA VAL A 30 -1.13 -0.23 0.62
C VAL A 30 -0.18 -0.31 -0.57
N ALA A 31 -0.68 -0.65 -1.75
CA ALA A 31 0.14 -0.78 -2.95
C ALA A 31 -0.51 -0.06 -4.14
N ASP A 32 0.25 0.77 -4.85
CA ASP A 32 -0.19 1.50 -6.06
C ASP A 32 -1.48 2.31 -5.85
N VAL A 33 -1.57 3.04 -4.74
CA VAL A 33 -2.74 3.88 -4.37
C VAL A 33 -2.42 5.37 -4.51
N LEU A 34 -1.17 5.77 -4.34
CA LEU A 34 -0.78 7.17 -4.26
C LEU A 34 -0.48 7.81 -5.62
N TYR A 35 -0.72 7.08 -6.72
CA TYR A 35 -0.69 7.66 -8.07
C TYR A 35 -1.71 8.80 -8.24
N ASP A 36 -2.83 8.75 -7.51
CA ASP A 36 -3.80 9.84 -7.43
C ASP A 36 -3.60 10.61 -6.12
N ARG A 37 -3.34 11.91 -6.24
CA ARG A 37 -3.19 12.79 -5.08
C ARG A 37 -4.47 12.90 -4.26
N ALA A 38 -5.63 12.63 -4.85
CA ALA A 38 -6.90 12.57 -4.14
C ALA A 38 -6.94 11.46 -3.07
N ASN A 39 -6.04 10.47 -3.16
CA ASN A 39 -5.94 9.38 -2.19
C ASN A 39 -5.05 9.70 -0.98
N PHE A 40 -4.33 10.83 -0.97
CA PHE A 40 -3.47 11.22 0.16
C PHE A 40 -4.19 11.31 1.52
N PRO A 41 -5.46 11.78 1.61
CA PRO A 41 -6.19 11.77 2.87
C PRO A 41 -6.33 10.38 3.50
N LEU A 42 -6.30 9.29 2.71
CA LEU A 42 -6.36 7.93 3.23
C LEU A 42 -5.18 7.58 4.14
N LEU A 43 -4.02 8.22 3.95
CA LEU A 43 -2.82 7.97 4.76
C LEU A 43 -3.05 8.25 6.25
N GLY A 44 -3.77 9.34 6.57
CA GLY A 44 -4.14 9.63 7.95
C GLY A 44 -5.09 8.56 8.50
N GLU A 45 -6.05 8.13 7.69
CA GLU A 45 -7.08 7.16 8.07
C GLU A 45 -6.54 5.74 8.24
N PHE A 46 -5.48 5.36 7.50
CA PHE A 46 -4.81 4.09 7.73
C PHE A 46 -4.11 4.07 9.10
N LEU A 47 -3.49 5.18 9.46
CA LEU A 47 -2.81 5.32 10.74
C LEU A 47 -3.79 5.27 11.92
N THR A 48 -5.03 5.76 11.79
CA THR A 48 -6.04 5.62 12.85
C THR A 48 -6.56 4.20 13.03
N ARG A 49 -6.38 3.33 12.02
CA ARG A 49 -6.97 1.98 11.97
C ARG A 49 -5.97 0.84 12.05
N ALA A 50 -4.67 1.12 12.10
CA ALA A 50 -3.66 0.08 12.27
C ALA A 50 -2.42 0.54 13.03
N ASN A 51 -1.82 -0.40 13.76
CA ASN A 51 -0.55 -0.19 14.46
C ASN A 51 0.63 0.00 13.49
N THR A 52 0.53 -0.60 12.30
CA THR A 52 1.57 -0.56 11.28
C THR A 52 0.95 -0.42 9.90
N VAL A 53 1.43 0.54 9.12
CA VAL A 53 1.03 0.75 7.73
C VAL A 53 2.26 0.70 6.83
N LEU A 54 2.27 -0.20 5.85
CA LEU A 54 3.29 -0.24 4.81
C LEU A 54 2.70 0.26 3.50
N VAL A 55 3.26 1.34 2.96
CA VAL A 55 2.86 1.91 1.67
C VAL A 55 3.96 1.64 0.66
N ALA A 56 3.64 0.94 -0.42
CA ALA A 56 4.53 0.64 -1.53
C ALA A 56 4.01 1.31 -2.81
N ASP A 57 4.70 2.32 -3.32
CA ASP A 57 4.27 3.06 -4.50
C ASP A 57 5.44 3.49 -5.37
N SER A 58 5.26 3.45 -6.69
CA SER A 58 6.30 3.79 -7.67
C SER A 58 6.24 5.23 -8.16
N ARG A 59 5.10 5.91 -8.02
CA ARG A 59 4.87 7.24 -8.61
C ARG A 59 5.17 8.36 -7.64
N VAL A 60 5.26 8.05 -6.36
CA VAL A 60 5.59 9.04 -5.34
C VAL A 60 7.09 9.28 -5.28
N LYS A 61 7.51 10.41 -5.84
CA LYS A 61 8.91 10.88 -5.79
C LYS A 61 9.20 11.69 -4.52
N ASP A 62 8.32 12.63 -4.20
CA ASP A 62 8.44 13.52 -3.04
C ASP A 62 7.33 13.21 -2.02
N PHE A 63 7.47 12.07 -1.33
CA PHE A 63 6.55 11.69 -0.27
C PHE A 63 6.95 12.38 1.04
N SER A 64 6.03 13.17 1.59
CA SER A 64 6.13 13.69 2.94
C SER A 64 4.73 13.75 3.52
N PHE A 65 4.47 12.89 4.50
CA PHE A 65 3.22 12.84 5.23
C PHE A 65 3.51 12.57 6.71
N PRO A 66 2.95 13.35 7.66
CA PRO A 66 3.17 13.13 9.09
C PRO A 66 2.84 11.69 9.51
N GLY A 67 3.68 11.10 10.37
CA GLY A 67 3.51 9.72 10.81
C GLY A 67 4.08 8.66 9.88
N TYR A 68 4.60 9.03 8.71
CA TYR A 68 5.31 8.11 7.82
C TYR A 68 6.77 8.47 7.64
N ARG A 69 7.60 7.43 7.49
CA ARG A 69 9.02 7.55 7.13
C ARG A 69 9.36 6.63 5.96
N HIS A 70 10.27 7.07 5.09
CA HIS A 70 10.83 6.19 4.05
C HIS A 70 11.61 5.05 4.71
N LEU A 71 11.33 3.83 4.28
CA LEU A 71 11.98 2.62 4.80
C LEU A 71 13.06 2.14 3.82
N GLN A 72 12.68 1.97 2.55
CA GLN A 72 13.58 1.48 1.51
C GLN A 72 12.99 1.73 0.12
N PHE A 73 13.79 1.43 -0.90
CA PHE A 73 13.35 1.32 -2.28
C PHE A 73 13.64 -0.10 -2.77
N GLN A 74 12.75 -0.65 -3.60
CA GLN A 74 12.96 -1.89 -4.32
C GLN A 74 12.69 -1.76 -5.81
N ARG A 75 13.50 -2.43 -6.63
CA ARG A 75 13.26 -2.55 -8.07
C ARG A 75 12.35 -3.75 -8.32
N ALA A 76 11.22 -3.52 -8.98
CA ALA A 76 10.26 -4.54 -9.38
C ALA A 76 10.27 -4.72 -10.90
N THR A 77 9.86 -5.91 -11.35
CA THR A 77 9.69 -6.22 -12.77
C THR A 77 8.36 -6.91 -12.95
N THR A 78 7.56 -6.40 -13.90
CA THR A 78 6.29 -7.00 -14.29
C THR A 78 6.55 -8.22 -15.19
N ILE A 79 5.86 -9.32 -14.92
CA ILE A 79 5.93 -10.55 -15.73
C ILE A 79 4.51 -10.89 -16.22
N PRO A 80 4.26 -11.04 -17.53
CA PRO A 80 5.22 -10.86 -18.64
C PRO A 80 5.69 -9.41 -18.77
N ASP A 81 6.87 -9.21 -19.37
CA ASP A 81 7.43 -7.87 -19.59
C ASP A 81 6.49 -7.03 -20.45
N LEU A 82 6.05 -5.89 -19.90
CA LEU A 82 5.11 -4.95 -20.55
C LEU A 82 5.83 -3.74 -21.16
N ALA A 83 7.16 -3.71 -21.19
CA ALA A 83 7.97 -2.57 -21.64
C ALA A 83 7.62 -1.25 -20.92
N GLU A 84 7.28 -1.34 -19.63
CA GLU A 84 7.03 -0.17 -18.79
C GLU A 84 8.31 0.66 -18.61
N SER A 85 8.17 1.99 -18.48
CA SER A 85 9.30 2.88 -18.22
C SER A 85 10.07 2.43 -16.98
N GLU A 86 11.40 2.51 -17.01
CA GLU A 86 12.25 2.19 -15.85
C GLU A 86 11.86 2.98 -14.59
N GLU A 87 11.24 4.14 -14.76
CA GLU A 87 10.71 4.95 -13.67
C GLU A 87 9.65 4.22 -12.83
N PHE A 88 8.84 3.36 -13.46
CA PHE A 88 7.80 2.57 -12.78
C PHE A 88 8.34 1.27 -12.17
N SER A 89 9.55 0.85 -12.58
CA SER A 89 10.24 -0.28 -11.95
C SER A 89 10.69 0.04 -10.53
N ARG A 90 10.68 1.32 -10.13
CA ARG A 90 11.14 1.75 -8.82
C ARG A 90 9.99 1.93 -7.84
N VAL A 91 9.92 1.07 -6.83
CA VAL A 91 8.90 1.12 -5.78
C VAL A 91 9.52 1.61 -4.48
N ASN A 92 9.06 2.75 -3.98
CA ASN A 92 9.41 3.23 -2.65
C ASN A 92 8.50 2.58 -1.61
N VAL A 93 9.07 2.20 -0.47
CA VAL A 93 8.36 1.64 0.67
C VAL A 93 8.44 2.63 1.83
N TYR A 94 7.29 3.01 2.36
CA TYR A 94 7.14 3.88 3.51
C TYR A 94 6.48 3.11 4.65
N LEU A 95 6.92 3.39 5.87
CA LEU A 95 6.41 2.80 7.10
C LEU A 95 5.72 3.89 7.91
N GLY A 96 4.45 3.64 8.23
CA GLY A 96 3.63 4.41 9.15
C GLY A 96 3.47 3.64 10.46
N GLU A 97 3.81 4.29 11.57
CA GLU A 97 3.73 3.74 12.92
C GLU A 97 3.17 4.83 13.85
N HIS A 98 2.34 4.44 14.82
CA HIS A 98 1.77 5.31 15.84
C HIS A 98 2.42 5.10 17.21
#